data_AF-A0A830HR93-F1
#
_entry.id   AF-A0A830HR93-F1
#
_cell.length_a   1.000
_cell.length_b   1.000
_cell.length_c   1.000
_cell.angle_alpha   90.00
_cell.angle_beta   90.00
_cell.angle_gamma   90.00
#
_symmetry.space_group_name_H-M   'P 1'
#
loop_
_entity.id
_entity.type
_entity.pdbx_description
1 polymer ?
#
loop_
_entity_poly.entity_id
_entity_poly.type
_entity_poly.pdbx_seq_one_letter_code
_entity_poly.pdbx_strand_id
1 'polypeptide(L)'
;MDYVVAGLARAVLRGRRLHHAIEREVEGVGKEVADIRVLAGHEIILDGSAKSSEVIELTTRLVSKVEEQKAQAKRIQKYQRLFKVFETSFEDLDECSEEVTLKHTLWTGQRDWIDLEEQWSASKFFDIDLASLEAEIMAYNKICLKLERGLPPNRKVPQLREAVVAMKETLPVLQALRNTDIRERHWTKLEEETGKKFDLESDTFTVGALLEMKVVDFKDRIVAVSTEATQEAALEGLLQKVQTKWANIEFVALPYKDAKDVYILGGIDEVMTASLPNQLQGCFGVVGLKVERALEKPGQALDRLGCSLQGSYAFREQLSRHRAVMNLFDKKPEIPPNVYVAPSAGLIGDVTVGPLSSIWYGSVLRGDVNKITIGRETNIQDNTVIHVSKANLGGAVLPTIIGDRVTVGHAATLHACTIESESLVGMGATVLDGAKVSTGAIVAAGAVVTPNTVVPPGELWGGNPAKFMRAVTDEEKSFITESASNYSRLAAMHKEEADKPLEQIAKDVIDASDRAERSDDYNSALGIAQRN
;
A
#
# COMPACT_ATOMS: atom_id res chain seq x y z
N MET A 1 -25.43 96.16 27.89
CA MET A 1 -24.34 95.16 27.76
C MET A 1 -24.25 94.23 28.98
N ASP A 2 -24.66 94.67 30.17
CA ASP A 2 -24.48 93.88 31.41
C ASP A 2 -25.28 92.57 31.52
N TYR A 3 -26.45 92.47 30.90
CA TYR A 3 -27.24 91.22 30.88
C TYR A 3 -26.59 90.11 30.06
N VAL A 4 -25.86 90.46 28.99
CA VAL A 4 -25.15 89.50 28.13
C VAL A 4 -23.89 88.99 28.84
N VAL A 5 -23.17 89.88 29.54
CA VAL A 5 -21.99 89.55 30.34
C VAL A 5 -22.37 88.67 31.56
N ALA A 6 -23.49 88.97 32.24
CA ALA A 6 -24.00 88.15 33.35
C ALA A 6 -24.58 86.79 32.90
N GLY A 7 -25.04 86.68 31.65
CA GLY A 7 -25.44 85.42 31.03
C GLY A 7 -24.24 84.53 30.69
N LEU A 8 -23.19 85.13 30.09
CA LEU A 8 -21.93 84.45 29.78
C LEU A 8 -21.20 84.00 31.04
N ALA A 9 -21.12 84.82 32.08
CA ALA A 9 -20.50 84.44 33.35
C ALA A 9 -21.21 83.25 34.02
N ARG A 10 -22.56 83.20 33.97
CA ARG A 10 -23.35 82.07 34.49
C ARG A 10 -23.17 80.79 33.65
N ALA A 11 -23.05 80.91 32.32
CA ALA A 11 -22.74 79.78 31.44
C ALA A 11 -21.33 79.22 31.68
N VAL A 12 -20.33 80.10 31.87
CA VAL A 12 -18.95 79.72 32.19
C VAL A 12 -18.83 79.07 33.57
N LEU A 13 -19.55 79.58 34.59
CA LEU A 13 -19.61 78.98 35.92
C LEU A 13 -20.29 77.59 35.92
N ARG A 14 -21.34 77.41 35.11
CA ARG A 14 -21.97 76.09 34.92
C ARG A 14 -21.06 75.13 34.18
N GLY A 15 -20.35 75.59 33.15
CA GLY A 15 -19.35 74.81 32.43
C GLY A 15 -18.20 74.33 33.33
N ARG A 16 -17.66 75.20 34.19
CA ARG A 16 -16.62 74.82 35.17
C ARG A 16 -17.10 73.81 36.20
N ARG A 17 -18.33 73.97 36.72
CA ARG A 17 -18.91 73.01 37.68
C ARG A 17 -19.16 71.64 37.04
N LEU A 18 -19.61 71.59 35.79
CA LEU A 18 -19.77 70.35 35.05
C LEU A 18 -18.43 69.67 34.73
N HIS A 19 -17.41 70.45 34.35
CA HIS A 19 -16.07 69.91 34.12
C HIS A 19 -15.49 69.25 35.37
N HIS A 20 -15.58 69.92 36.51
CA HIS A 20 -15.12 69.38 37.80
C HIS A 20 -15.93 68.17 38.27
N ALA A 21 -17.21 68.08 37.90
CA ALA A 21 -18.02 66.89 38.16
C ALA A 21 -17.57 65.69 37.31
N ILE A 22 -17.24 65.92 36.04
CA ILE A 22 -16.71 64.89 35.13
C ILE A 22 -15.33 64.41 35.61
N GLU A 23 -14.42 65.31 36.01
CA GLU A 23 -13.11 64.94 36.58
C GLU A 23 -13.25 64.08 37.84
N ARG A 24 -14.20 64.41 38.73
CA ARG A 24 -14.48 63.61 39.92
C ARG A 24 -15.04 62.23 39.60
N GLU A 25 -15.89 62.11 38.58
CA GLU A 25 -16.39 60.82 38.10
C GLU A 25 -15.26 59.97 37.49
N VAL A 26 -14.31 60.58 36.78
CA VAL A 26 -13.10 59.91 36.27
C VAL A 26 -12.22 59.38 37.41
N GLU A 27 -11.95 60.20 38.44
CA GLU A 27 -11.20 59.75 39.63
C GLU A 27 -11.92 58.63 40.40
N GLY A 28 -13.26 58.67 40.44
CA GLY A 28 -14.08 57.62 41.04
C GLY A 28 -13.89 56.27 40.36
N VAL A 29 -13.91 56.23 39.02
CA VAL A 29 -13.64 55.02 38.22
C VAL A 29 -12.23 54.49 38.50
N GLY A 30 -11.22 55.38 38.57
CA GLY A 30 -9.84 54.97 38.85
C GLY A 30 -9.65 54.30 40.22
N LYS A 31 -10.33 54.78 41.28
CA LYS A 31 -10.27 54.16 42.61
C LYS A 31 -10.93 52.79 42.65
N GLU A 32 -12.11 52.65 42.05
CA GLU A 32 -12.80 51.35 41.98
C GLU A 32 -11.99 50.32 41.17
N VAL A 33 -11.31 50.74 40.09
CA VAL A 33 -10.40 49.87 39.33
C VAL A 33 -9.23 49.39 40.20
N ALA A 34 -8.65 50.26 41.02
CA ALA A 34 -7.58 49.88 41.94
C ALA A 34 -8.06 48.85 42.99
N ASP A 35 -9.25 49.04 43.55
CA ASP A 35 -9.86 48.11 44.51
C ASP A 35 -10.17 46.74 43.86
N ILE A 36 -10.66 46.75 42.62
CA ILE A 36 -10.87 45.52 41.84
C ILE A 36 -9.55 44.79 41.60
N ARG A 37 -8.46 45.50 41.28
CA ARG A 37 -7.14 44.91 41.03
C ARG A 37 -6.57 44.24 42.28
N VAL A 38 -6.74 44.84 43.45
CA VAL A 38 -6.33 44.25 44.74
C VAL A 38 -7.09 42.95 45.02
N LEU A 39 -8.41 42.95 44.81
CA LEU A 39 -9.23 41.75 44.99
C LEU A 39 -8.94 40.67 43.95
N ALA A 40 -8.64 41.05 42.71
CA ALA A 40 -8.24 40.14 41.64
C ALA A 40 -6.83 39.54 41.89
N GLY A 41 -5.95 40.25 42.59
CA GLY A 41 -4.61 39.81 42.96
C GLY A 41 -4.56 38.82 44.14
N HIS A 42 -5.71 38.49 44.74
CA HIS A 42 -5.76 37.59 45.88
C HIS A 42 -5.28 36.17 45.49
N GLU A 43 -4.30 35.62 46.22
CA GLU A 43 -3.64 34.34 45.90
C GLU A 43 -4.61 33.15 45.75
N ILE A 44 -5.77 33.23 46.41
CA ILE A 44 -6.86 32.24 46.34
C ILE A 44 -7.33 31.98 44.90
N ILE A 45 -7.24 32.96 43.99
CA ILE A 45 -7.73 32.83 42.61
C ILE A 45 -6.77 32.00 41.73
N LEU A 46 -5.50 31.89 42.12
CA LEU A 46 -4.47 31.13 41.40
C LEU A 46 -4.01 29.87 42.15
N ASP A 47 -4.46 29.68 43.39
CA ASP A 47 -4.15 28.48 44.18
C ASP A 47 -4.96 27.27 43.71
N GLY A 48 -4.27 26.13 43.61
CA GLY A 48 -4.84 24.85 43.18
C GLY A 48 -5.80 24.22 44.19
N SER A 49 -5.72 24.63 45.46
CA SER A 49 -6.48 24.06 46.59
C SER A 49 -7.80 24.76 46.91
N ALA A 50 -8.06 25.90 46.29
CA ALA A 50 -9.27 26.68 46.53
C ALA A 50 -10.52 25.95 46.02
N LYS A 51 -11.64 26.10 46.75
CA LYS A 51 -12.93 25.51 46.35
C LYS A 51 -13.47 26.24 45.12
N SER A 52 -13.73 25.50 44.04
CA SER A 52 -14.18 26.04 42.76
C SER A 52 -15.44 26.92 42.87
N SER A 53 -16.39 26.59 43.75
CA SER A 53 -17.62 27.37 43.93
C SER A 53 -17.39 28.76 44.52
N GLU A 54 -16.52 28.87 45.52
CA GLU A 54 -16.21 30.14 46.20
C GLU A 54 -15.44 31.09 45.26
N VAL A 55 -14.53 30.55 44.44
CA VAL A 55 -13.76 31.33 43.47
C VAL A 55 -14.62 31.78 42.28
N ILE A 56 -15.55 30.95 41.80
CA ILE A 56 -16.49 31.33 40.73
C ILE A 56 -17.41 32.46 41.22
N GLU A 57 -17.93 32.40 42.45
CA GLU A 57 -18.78 33.46 43.00
C GLU A 57 -18.03 34.80 43.13
N LEU A 58 -16.80 34.76 43.65
CA LEU A 58 -15.95 35.94 43.77
C LEU A 58 -15.60 36.54 42.40
N THR A 59 -15.18 35.71 41.43
CA THR A 59 -14.85 36.18 40.09
C THR A 59 -16.07 36.73 39.34
N THR A 60 -17.24 36.12 39.49
CA THR A 60 -18.51 36.62 38.92
C THR A 60 -18.86 38.00 39.47
N ARG A 61 -18.67 38.20 40.78
CA ARG A 61 -18.88 39.50 41.43
C ARG A 61 -17.91 40.56 40.91
N LEU A 62 -16.64 40.19 40.69
CA LEU A 62 -15.63 41.10 40.13
C LEU A 62 -15.95 41.47 38.67
N VAL A 63 -16.35 40.52 37.83
CA VAL A 63 -16.80 40.78 36.45
C VAL A 63 -17.97 41.77 36.44
N SER A 64 -18.95 41.59 37.33
CA SER A 64 -20.11 42.48 37.44
C SER A 64 -19.71 43.91 37.80
N LYS A 65 -18.77 44.08 38.74
CA LYS A 65 -18.22 45.40 39.12
C LYS A 65 -17.47 46.06 37.96
N VAL A 66 -16.67 45.29 37.22
CA VAL A 66 -15.94 45.80 36.05
C VAL A 66 -16.89 46.31 34.96
N GLU A 67 -17.97 45.58 34.67
CA GLU A 67 -18.96 46.00 33.67
C GLU A 67 -19.72 47.27 34.10
N GLU A 68 -19.99 47.43 35.40
CA GLU A 68 -20.54 48.67 35.95
C GLU A 68 -19.59 49.86 35.72
N GLN A 69 -18.29 49.67 35.96
CA GLN A 69 -17.28 50.69 35.70
C GLN A 69 -17.10 50.99 34.20
N LYS A 70 -17.19 49.99 33.31
CA LYS A 70 -17.21 50.21 31.86
C LYS A 70 -18.42 51.00 31.39
N ALA A 71 -19.60 50.74 31.96
CA ALA A 71 -20.80 51.50 31.66
C ALA A 71 -20.65 52.97 32.10
N GLN A 72 -20.05 53.19 33.28
CA GLN A 72 -19.73 54.52 33.79
C GLN A 72 -18.70 55.23 32.92
N ALA A 73 -17.60 54.57 32.51
CA ALA A 73 -16.59 55.10 31.60
C ALA A 73 -17.17 55.51 30.24
N LYS A 74 -18.02 54.66 29.63
CA LYS A 74 -18.74 54.99 28.37
C LYS A 74 -19.65 56.20 28.52
N ARG A 75 -20.31 56.33 29.68
CA ARG A 75 -21.17 57.48 29.98
C ARG A 75 -20.35 58.76 30.12
N ILE A 76 -19.19 58.71 30.78
CA ILE A 76 -18.24 59.82 30.90
C ILE A 76 -17.73 60.25 29.52
N GLN A 77 -17.27 59.30 28.70
CA GLN A 77 -16.80 59.59 27.33
C GLN A 77 -17.90 60.23 26.46
N LYS A 78 -19.16 59.77 26.60
CA LYS A 78 -20.31 60.38 25.93
C LYS A 78 -20.51 61.84 26.36
N TYR A 79 -20.36 62.16 27.65
CA TYR A 79 -20.43 63.54 28.13
C TYR A 79 -19.25 64.38 27.63
N GLN A 80 -18.02 63.86 27.68
CA GLN A 80 -16.82 64.55 27.17
C GLN A 80 -16.95 64.89 25.67
N ARG A 81 -17.48 63.96 24.86
CA ARG A 81 -17.77 64.18 23.44
C ARG A 81 -18.83 65.26 23.22
N LEU A 82 -19.91 65.25 24.00
CA LEU A 82 -20.98 66.24 23.91
C LEU A 82 -20.47 67.66 24.23
N PHE A 83 -19.55 67.78 25.19
CA PHE A 83 -18.95 69.04 25.60
C PHE A 83 -17.69 69.43 24.81
N LYS A 84 -17.27 68.63 23.81
CA LYS A 84 -16.04 68.82 23.04
C LYS A 84 -14.78 68.99 23.91
N VAL A 85 -14.75 68.26 25.03
CA VAL A 85 -13.60 68.17 25.94
C VAL A 85 -12.76 66.96 25.53
N PHE A 86 -11.47 66.96 25.88
CA PHE A 86 -10.58 65.82 25.67
C PHE A 86 -11.20 64.52 26.23
N GLU A 87 -11.30 63.48 25.40
CA GLU A 87 -11.82 62.18 25.79
C GLU A 87 -10.77 61.43 26.61
N THR A 88 -11.11 61.01 27.83
CA THR A 88 -10.20 60.23 28.68
C THR A 88 -10.13 58.78 28.18
N SER A 89 -8.90 58.29 27.97
CA SER A 89 -8.63 56.86 27.74
C SER A 89 -8.58 56.14 29.09
N PHE A 90 -9.27 55.02 29.21
CA PHE A 90 -9.35 54.23 30.44
C PHE A 90 -8.59 52.90 30.28
N GLU A 91 -7.30 52.98 29.92
CA GLU A 91 -6.46 51.79 29.64
C GLU A 91 -6.37 50.84 30.85
N ASP A 92 -6.22 51.39 32.06
CA ASP A 92 -6.16 50.58 33.30
C ASP A 92 -7.45 49.77 33.56
N LEU A 93 -8.62 50.32 33.16
CA LEU A 93 -9.91 49.63 33.29
C LEU A 93 -10.02 48.49 32.28
N ASP A 94 -9.53 48.70 31.07
CA ASP A 94 -9.52 47.67 30.02
C ASP A 94 -8.56 46.52 30.39
N GLU A 95 -7.35 46.82 30.87
CA GLU A 95 -6.41 45.81 31.38
C GLU A 95 -7.00 45.01 32.55
N CYS A 96 -7.55 45.71 33.55
CA CYS A 96 -8.16 45.07 34.72
C CYS A 96 -9.36 44.20 34.30
N SER A 97 -10.15 44.67 33.33
CA SER A 97 -11.24 43.89 32.78
C SER A 97 -10.77 42.61 32.11
N GLU A 98 -9.72 42.67 31.30
CA GLU A 98 -9.17 41.49 30.63
C GLU A 98 -8.66 40.48 31.65
N GLU A 99 -7.91 40.92 32.66
CA GLU A 99 -7.38 40.07 33.72
C GLU A 99 -8.48 39.35 34.51
N VAL A 100 -9.51 40.08 34.96
CA VAL A 100 -10.65 39.51 35.71
C VAL A 100 -11.45 38.55 34.84
N THR A 101 -11.67 38.89 33.57
CA THR A 101 -12.40 38.02 32.63
C THR A 101 -11.65 36.72 32.38
N LEU A 102 -10.32 36.76 32.21
CA LEU A 102 -9.49 35.56 32.05
C LEU A 102 -9.54 34.66 33.29
N LYS A 103 -9.44 35.23 34.50
CA LYS A 103 -9.55 34.48 35.75
C LYS A 103 -10.93 33.84 35.92
N HIS A 104 -12.00 34.57 35.60
CA HIS A 104 -13.36 34.02 35.62
C HIS A 104 -13.49 32.85 34.63
N THR A 105 -13.04 33.06 33.38
CA THR A 105 -13.09 32.06 32.31
C THR A 105 -12.34 30.77 32.66
N LEU A 106 -11.21 30.87 33.38
CA LEU A 106 -10.45 29.70 33.84
C LEU A 106 -11.29 28.80 34.75
N TRP A 107 -11.91 29.38 35.78
CA TRP A 107 -12.63 28.60 36.78
C TRP A 107 -13.99 28.12 36.29
N THR A 108 -14.73 28.94 35.54
CA THR A 108 -15.97 28.48 34.90
C THR A 108 -15.67 27.43 33.85
N GLY A 109 -14.65 27.65 33.01
CA GLY A 109 -14.25 26.69 31.99
C GLY A 109 -13.79 25.35 32.57
N GLN A 110 -13.11 25.34 33.71
CA GLN A 110 -12.74 24.08 34.36
C GLN A 110 -13.96 23.31 34.89
N ARG A 111 -14.93 23.99 35.51
CA ARG A 111 -16.17 23.34 35.96
C ARG A 111 -16.97 22.82 34.77
N ASP A 112 -17.21 23.68 33.79
CA ASP A 112 -18.03 23.38 32.62
C ASP A 112 -17.42 22.22 31.81
N TRP A 113 -16.08 22.13 31.75
CA TRP A 113 -15.40 20.98 31.15
C TRP A 113 -15.63 19.67 31.92
N ILE A 114 -15.57 19.68 33.25
CA ILE A 114 -15.83 18.48 34.07
C ILE A 114 -17.28 18.02 33.86
N ASP A 115 -18.24 18.96 33.85
CA ASP A 115 -19.65 18.64 33.62
C ASP A 115 -19.86 18.03 32.22
N LEU A 116 -19.19 18.56 31.19
CA LEU A 116 -19.21 18.01 29.84
C LEU A 116 -18.59 16.61 29.78
N GLU A 117 -17.45 16.39 30.44
CA GLU A 117 -16.76 15.10 30.48
C GLU A 117 -17.60 14.01 31.16
N GLU A 118 -18.30 14.34 32.25
CA GLU A 118 -19.25 13.45 32.90
C GLU A 118 -20.45 13.12 32.00
N GLN A 119 -21.01 14.13 31.32
CA GLN A 119 -22.11 13.93 30.37
C GLN A 119 -21.72 13.02 29.21
N TRP A 120 -20.54 13.23 28.61
CA TRP A 120 -20.05 12.40 27.52
C TRP A 120 -19.74 10.98 27.98
N SER A 121 -19.16 10.83 29.18
CA SER A 121 -18.84 9.52 29.75
C SER A 121 -20.07 8.68 30.08
N ALA A 122 -21.17 9.33 30.51
CA ALA A 122 -22.43 8.67 30.82
C ALA A 122 -23.31 8.36 29.59
N SER A 123 -23.06 9.02 28.46
CA SER A 123 -23.85 8.85 27.24
C SER A 123 -23.52 7.53 26.53
N LYS A 124 -24.53 6.93 25.88
CA LYS A 124 -24.33 5.74 25.05
C LYS A 124 -23.46 6.08 23.85
N PHE A 125 -22.58 5.14 23.48
CA PHE A 125 -21.59 5.37 22.42
C PHE A 125 -22.19 5.82 21.07
N PHE A 126 -23.34 5.25 20.68
CA PHE A 126 -23.98 5.56 19.40
C PHE A 126 -24.81 6.86 19.38
N ASP A 127 -25.26 7.32 20.55
CA ASP A 127 -26.13 8.50 20.69
C ASP A 127 -25.35 9.82 20.76
N ILE A 128 -24.04 9.75 21.03
CA ILE A 128 -23.19 10.94 21.12
C ILE A 128 -23.01 11.56 19.74
N ASP A 129 -23.14 12.88 19.64
CA ASP A 129 -22.75 13.60 18.43
C ASP A 129 -21.26 13.94 18.45
N LEU A 130 -20.48 13.27 17.58
CA LEU A 130 -19.04 13.52 17.46
C LEU A 130 -18.73 14.92 16.92
N ALA A 131 -19.62 15.52 16.11
CA ALA A 131 -19.38 16.85 15.57
C ALA A 131 -19.50 17.92 16.66
N SER A 132 -20.52 17.83 17.52
CA SER A 132 -20.65 18.67 18.70
C SER A 132 -19.47 18.46 19.67
N LEU A 133 -19.05 17.22 19.90
CA LEU A 133 -17.89 16.89 20.74
C LEU A 133 -16.61 17.59 20.24
N GLU A 134 -16.31 17.48 18.95
CA GLU A 134 -15.13 18.08 18.33
C GLU A 134 -15.16 19.62 18.39
N ALA A 135 -16.34 20.22 18.17
CA ALA A 135 -16.52 21.67 18.26
C ALA A 135 -16.21 22.19 19.67
N GLU A 136 -16.69 21.51 20.72
CA GLU A 136 -16.40 21.87 22.12
C GLU A 136 -14.92 21.69 22.45
N ILE A 137 -14.28 20.57 22.08
CA ILE A 137 -12.84 20.35 22.27
C ILE A 137 -12.02 21.49 21.63
N MET A 138 -12.37 21.90 20.41
CA MET A 138 -11.70 23.00 19.71
C MET A 138 -11.93 24.36 20.39
N ALA A 139 -13.13 24.62 20.90
CA ALA A 139 -13.45 25.84 21.64
C ALA A 139 -12.61 25.93 22.92
N TYR A 140 -12.56 24.85 23.71
CA TYR A 140 -11.77 24.79 24.94
C TYR A 140 -10.27 24.83 24.70
N ASN A 141 -9.77 24.27 23.60
CA ASN A 141 -8.37 24.41 23.22
C ASN A 141 -7.99 25.88 22.92
N LYS A 142 -8.88 26.64 22.25
CA LYS A 142 -8.70 28.10 22.06
C LYS A 142 -8.73 28.86 23.38
N ILE A 143 -9.63 28.48 24.30
CA ILE A 143 -9.70 29.06 25.64
C ILE A 143 -8.39 28.80 26.40
N CYS A 144 -7.87 27.57 26.40
CA CYS A 144 -6.60 27.24 27.04
C CYS A 144 -5.44 28.09 26.51
N LEU A 145 -5.31 28.25 25.19
CA LEU A 145 -4.29 29.10 24.57
C LEU A 145 -4.42 30.59 24.97
N LYS A 146 -5.65 31.09 25.10
CA LYS A 146 -5.91 32.46 25.57
C LYS A 146 -5.48 32.62 27.03
N LEU A 147 -5.80 31.64 27.87
CA LEU A 147 -5.45 31.64 29.30
C LEU A 147 -3.93 31.54 29.52
N GLU A 148 -3.21 30.74 28.73
CA GLU A 148 -1.75 30.63 28.80
C GLU A 148 -1.02 31.92 28.44
N ARG A 149 -1.56 32.69 27.49
CA ARG A 149 -0.97 33.98 27.08
C ARG A 149 -1.33 35.12 28.02
N GLY A 150 -2.53 35.06 28.61
CA GLY A 150 -3.09 36.18 29.38
C GLY A 150 -2.90 36.07 30.90
N LEU A 151 -2.58 34.90 31.44
CA LEU A 151 -2.39 34.70 32.87
C LEU A 151 -0.94 34.33 33.20
N PRO A 152 -0.43 34.73 34.38
CA PRO A 152 0.85 34.25 34.86
C PRO A 152 0.84 32.73 35.08
N PRO A 153 2.03 32.08 35.08
CA PRO A 153 2.16 30.64 35.25
C PRO A 153 1.42 30.15 36.51
N ASN A 154 0.53 29.18 36.34
CA ASN A 154 -0.30 28.65 37.40
C ASN A 154 -0.48 27.12 37.25
N ARG A 155 -1.10 26.48 38.25
CA ARG A 155 -1.33 25.01 38.24
C ARG A 155 -2.63 24.58 37.56
N LYS A 156 -3.63 25.47 37.45
CA LYS A 156 -4.97 25.12 36.95
C LYS A 156 -5.06 25.10 35.42
N VAL A 157 -4.38 26.02 34.74
CA VAL A 157 -4.33 26.08 33.27
C VAL A 157 -3.72 24.80 32.67
N PRO A 158 -2.58 24.27 33.19
CA PRO A 158 -2.07 22.98 32.73
C PRO A 158 -3.04 21.81 32.97
N GLN A 159 -3.74 21.77 34.11
CA GLN A 159 -4.72 20.71 34.41
C GLN A 159 -5.88 20.71 33.41
N LEU A 160 -6.46 21.87 33.12
CA LEU A 160 -7.51 21.99 32.11
C LEU A 160 -7.00 21.59 30.73
N ARG A 161 -5.79 22.03 30.37
CA ARG A 161 -5.17 21.67 29.09
C ARG A 161 -4.92 20.17 28.96
N GLU A 162 -4.41 19.51 30.00
CA GLU A 162 -4.20 18.06 30.01
C GLU A 162 -5.52 17.30 29.80
N ALA A 163 -6.60 17.70 30.47
CA ALA A 163 -7.93 17.10 30.29
C ALA A 163 -8.46 17.28 28.85
N VAL A 164 -8.35 18.50 28.30
CA VAL A 164 -8.76 18.80 26.91
C VAL A 164 -7.92 18.02 25.90
N VAL A 165 -6.61 17.88 26.13
CA VAL A 165 -5.72 17.11 25.26
C VAL A 165 -6.02 15.62 25.33
N ALA A 166 -6.28 15.07 26.53
CA ALA A 166 -6.66 13.67 26.69
C ALA A 166 -7.93 13.34 25.88
N MET A 167 -8.97 14.19 25.95
CA MET A 167 -10.18 14.00 25.15
C MET A 167 -9.94 14.23 23.64
N LYS A 168 -9.01 15.10 23.27
CA LYS A 168 -8.60 15.26 21.87
C LYS A 168 -7.90 14.02 21.32
N GLU A 169 -7.17 13.29 22.14
CA GLU A 169 -6.50 12.05 21.73
C GLU A 169 -7.46 10.86 21.61
N THR A 170 -8.57 10.87 22.35
CA THR A 170 -9.62 9.85 22.28
C THR A 170 -10.54 10.03 21.07
N LEU A 171 -10.73 11.26 20.59
CA LEU A 171 -11.61 11.58 19.47
C LEU A 171 -11.34 10.76 18.19
N PRO A 172 -10.09 10.60 17.68
CA PRO A 172 -9.81 9.76 16.52
C PRO A 172 -10.21 8.29 16.69
N VAL A 173 -10.11 7.78 17.93
CA VAL A 173 -10.49 6.39 18.25
C VAL A 173 -12.01 6.24 18.17
N LEU A 174 -12.76 7.20 18.70
CA LEU A 174 -14.22 7.23 18.61
C LEU A 174 -14.69 7.35 17.15
N GLN A 175 -14.03 8.22 16.36
CA GLN A 175 -14.31 8.36 14.93
C GLN A 175 -14.04 7.07 14.15
N ALA A 176 -12.91 6.40 14.44
CA ALA A 176 -12.56 5.13 13.81
C ALA A 176 -13.58 4.03 14.14
N LEU A 177 -13.99 3.89 15.40
CA LEU A 177 -14.98 2.89 15.82
C LEU A 177 -16.40 3.18 15.31
N ARG A 178 -16.73 4.45 15.01
CA ARG A 178 -18.02 4.85 14.40
C ARG A 178 -18.05 4.78 12.88
N ASN A 179 -17.00 4.29 12.25
CA ASN A 179 -16.96 4.15 10.80
C ASN A 179 -18.04 3.17 10.33
N THR A 180 -18.91 3.61 9.42
CA THR A 180 -20.03 2.84 8.86
C THR A 180 -19.59 1.64 8.04
N ASP A 181 -18.34 1.64 7.57
CA ASP A 181 -17.78 0.58 6.74
C ASP A 181 -17.27 -0.62 7.56
N ILE A 182 -17.25 -0.51 8.90
CA ILE A 182 -16.83 -1.60 9.78
C ILE A 182 -17.90 -2.69 9.81
N ARG A 183 -17.47 -3.94 9.61
CA ARG A 183 -18.31 -5.14 9.57
C ARG A 183 -17.82 -6.14 10.60
N GLU A 184 -18.57 -7.22 10.80
CA GLU A 184 -18.27 -8.29 11.77
C GLU A 184 -16.81 -8.80 11.70
N ARG A 185 -16.26 -8.95 10.48
CA ARG A 185 -14.84 -9.33 10.26
C ARG A 185 -13.83 -8.33 10.84
N HIS A 186 -14.14 -7.03 10.77
CA HIS A 186 -13.30 -5.97 11.30
C HIS A 186 -13.40 -5.91 12.83
N TRP A 187 -14.59 -6.14 13.40
CA TRP A 187 -14.77 -6.29 14.84
C TRP A 187 -13.96 -7.46 15.40
N THR A 188 -13.99 -8.61 14.75
CA THR A 188 -13.18 -9.78 15.15
C THR A 188 -11.67 -9.46 15.15
N LYS A 189 -11.21 -8.73 14.13
CA LYS A 189 -9.81 -8.28 14.01
C LYS A 189 -9.43 -7.27 15.10
N LEU A 190 -10.33 -6.33 15.42
CA LEU A 190 -10.14 -5.39 16.52
C LEU A 190 -10.05 -6.11 17.87
N GLU A 191 -10.87 -7.15 18.10
CA GLU A 191 -10.81 -7.95 19.32
C GLU A 191 -9.49 -8.72 19.44
N GLU A 192 -8.97 -9.26 18.34
CA GLU A 192 -7.67 -9.94 18.29
C GLU A 192 -6.50 -8.97 18.56
N GLU A 193 -6.54 -7.77 17.95
CA GLU A 193 -5.44 -6.81 18.05
C GLU A 193 -5.41 -6.02 19.37
N THR A 194 -6.56 -5.81 20.00
CA THR A 194 -6.70 -5.10 21.28
C THR A 194 -6.75 -6.03 22.48
N GLY A 195 -7.10 -7.31 22.28
CA GLY A 195 -7.35 -8.26 23.36
C GLY A 195 -8.55 -7.90 24.24
N LYS A 196 -9.41 -7.00 23.77
CA LYS A 196 -10.62 -6.53 24.45
C LYS A 196 -11.84 -6.98 23.65
N LYS A 197 -12.92 -7.33 24.35
CA LYS A 197 -14.20 -7.67 23.71
C LYS A 197 -15.06 -6.42 23.59
N PHE A 198 -15.68 -6.23 22.43
CA PHE A 198 -16.56 -5.10 22.17
C PHE A 198 -18.01 -5.60 22.09
N ASP A 199 -18.73 -5.55 23.21
CA ASP A 199 -20.15 -5.93 23.27
C ASP A 199 -21.03 -4.78 22.74
N LEU A 200 -21.18 -4.74 21.41
CA LEU A 200 -21.92 -3.70 20.67
C LEU A 200 -23.42 -3.62 21.03
N GLU A 201 -23.99 -4.70 21.57
CA GLU A 201 -25.42 -4.81 21.88
C GLU A 201 -25.75 -4.50 23.34
N SER A 202 -24.75 -4.32 24.21
CA SER A 202 -24.98 -4.07 25.63
C SER A 202 -25.27 -2.59 25.91
N ASP A 203 -26.28 -2.33 26.75
CA ASP A 203 -26.58 -0.99 27.28
C ASP A 203 -25.43 -0.39 28.12
N THR A 204 -24.40 -1.18 28.43
CA THR A 204 -23.20 -0.76 29.16
C THR A 204 -22.10 -0.18 28.26
N PHE A 205 -22.31 -0.10 26.94
CA PHE A 205 -21.32 0.44 26.00
C PHE A 205 -21.37 1.98 25.95
N THR A 206 -20.73 2.61 26.93
CA THR A 206 -20.57 4.07 27.04
C THR A 206 -19.15 4.52 26.70
N VAL A 207 -18.96 5.82 26.44
CA VAL A 207 -17.60 6.37 26.24
C VAL A 207 -16.77 6.24 27.52
N GLY A 208 -17.38 6.34 28.70
CA GLY A 208 -16.71 6.08 29.97
C GLY A 208 -16.12 4.67 30.04
N ALA A 209 -16.88 3.65 29.63
CA ALA A 209 -16.40 2.26 29.59
C ALA A 209 -15.22 2.09 28.60
N LEU A 210 -15.24 2.79 27.46
CA LEU A 210 -14.12 2.81 26.50
C LEU A 210 -12.86 3.47 27.06
N LEU A 211 -13.02 4.54 27.85
CA LEU A 211 -11.91 5.19 28.54
C LEU A 211 -11.31 4.27 29.63
N GLU A 212 -12.16 3.59 30.41
CA GLU A 212 -11.71 2.60 31.41
C GLU A 212 -10.97 1.41 30.79
N MET A 213 -11.39 0.99 29.59
CA MET A 213 -10.73 -0.06 28.82
C MET A 213 -9.35 0.33 28.27
N LYS A 214 -8.96 1.60 28.38
CA LYS A 214 -7.70 2.17 27.87
C LYS A 214 -7.52 1.94 26.37
N VAL A 215 -8.60 2.11 25.61
CA VAL A 215 -8.62 1.90 24.16
C VAL A 215 -7.69 2.88 23.42
N VAL A 216 -7.36 4.02 24.06
CA VAL A 216 -6.40 5.02 23.56
C VAL A 216 -4.99 4.44 23.33
N ASP A 217 -4.56 3.46 24.13
CA ASP A 217 -3.25 2.81 23.99
C ASP A 217 -3.12 2.06 22.65
N PHE A 218 -4.24 1.69 22.04
CA PHE A 218 -4.31 0.96 20.78
C PHE A 218 -4.76 1.83 19.60
N LYS A 219 -4.74 3.16 19.75
CA LYS A 219 -5.20 4.14 18.75
C LYS A 219 -4.75 3.82 17.33
N ASP A 220 -3.45 3.63 17.12
CA ASP A 220 -2.89 3.47 15.77
C ASP A 220 -3.43 2.20 15.07
N ARG A 221 -3.65 1.13 15.84
CA ARG A 221 -4.21 -0.13 15.34
C ARG A 221 -5.67 0.02 14.96
N ILE A 222 -6.47 0.65 15.82
CA ILE A 222 -7.90 0.86 15.58
C ILE A 222 -8.12 1.75 14.36
N VAL A 223 -7.33 2.82 14.22
CA VAL A 223 -7.38 3.70 13.05
C VAL A 223 -6.96 2.96 11.78
N ALA A 224 -5.96 2.08 11.84
CA ALA A 224 -5.54 1.27 10.71
C ALA A 224 -6.65 0.31 10.24
N VAL A 225 -7.30 -0.41 11.17
CA VAL A 225 -8.41 -1.32 10.84
C VAL A 225 -9.62 -0.56 10.28
N SER A 226 -9.95 0.60 10.85
CA SER A 226 -11.00 1.47 10.28
C SER A 226 -10.66 1.94 8.85
N THR A 227 -9.39 2.29 8.60
CA THR A 227 -8.94 2.71 7.26
C THR A 227 -9.04 1.56 6.26
N GLU A 228 -8.66 0.34 6.66
CA GLU A 228 -8.80 -0.87 5.85
C GLU A 228 -10.27 -1.15 5.52
N ALA A 229 -11.17 -0.97 6.48
CA ALA A 229 -12.60 -1.16 6.27
C ALA A 229 -13.17 -0.22 5.20
N THR A 230 -12.81 1.07 5.24
CA THR A 230 -13.24 2.04 4.21
C THR A 230 -12.64 1.73 2.84
N GLN A 231 -11.39 1.30 2.77
CA GLN A 231 -10.78 0.87 1.51
C GLN A 231 -11.48 -0.35 0.92
N GLU A 232 -11.83 -1.33 1.76
CA GLU A 232 -12.55 -2.53 1.33
C GLU A 232 -13.97 -2.21 0.86
N ALA A 233 -14.71 -1.35 1.57
CA ALA A 233 -16.03 -0.91 1.16
C ALA A 233 -16.02 -0.19 -0.20
N ALA A 234 -14.99 0.64 -0.46
CA ALA A 234 -14.79 1.27 -1.76
C ALA A 234 -14.56 0.23 -2.89
N LEU A 235 -13.75 -0.80 -2.62
CA LEU A 235 -13.50 -1.89 -3.58
C LEU A 235 -14.75 -2.71 -3.84
N GLU A 236 -15.52 -3.06 -2.81
CA GLU A 236 -16.78 -3.77 -2.96
C GLU A 236 -17.80 -2.95 -3.76
N GLY A 237 -17.89 -1.64 -3.49
CA GLY A 237 -18.75 -0.74 -4.25
C GLY A 237 -18.36 -0.63 -5.73
N LEU A 238 -17.06 -0.64 -6.03
CA LEU A 238 -16.57 -0.71 -7.40
C LEU A 238 -16.94 -2.05 -8.05
N LEU A 239 -16.69 -3.17 -7.38
CA LEU A 239 -17.06 -4.50 -7.87
C LEU A 239 -18.56 -4.62 -8.15
N GLN A 240 -19.40 -4.07 -7.28
CA GLN A 240 -20.86 -4.09 -7.49
C GLN A 240 -21.27 -3.25 -8.69
N LYS A 241 -20.61 -2.10 -8.94
CA LYS A 241 -20.82 -1.30 -10.16
C LYS A 241 -20.39 -2.07 -11.41
N VAL A 242 -19.25 -2.76 -11.36
CA VAL A 242 -18.80 -3.64 -12.46
C VAL A 242 -19.84 -4.72 -12.71
N GLN A 243 -20.25 -5.45 -11.67
CA GLN A 243 -21.25 -6.52 -11.77
C GLN A 243 -22.58 -6.02 -12.35
N THR A 244 -23.08 -4.88 -11.88
CA THR A 244 -24.33 -4.28 -12.36
C THR A 244 -24.21 -3.83 -13.81
N LYS A 245 -23.07 -3.24 -14.20
CA LYS A 245 -22.82 -2.89 -15.60
C LYS A 245 -22.82 -4.14 -16.48
N TRP A 246 -22.05 -5.17 -16.12
CA TRP A 246 -21.97 -6.40 -16.89
C TRP A 246 -23.29 -7.18 -16.94
N ALA A 247 -24.09 -7.13 -15.88
CA ALA A 247 -25.41 -7.76 -15.87
C ALA A 247 -26.41 -7.13 -16.86
N ASN A 248 -26.20 -5.84 -17.20
CA ASN A 248 -27.09 -5.07 -18.06
C ASN A 248 -26.51 -4.81 -19.46
N ILE A 249 -25.32 -5.34 -19.78
CA ILE A 249 -24.76 -5.26 -21.14
C ILE A 249 -25.50 -6.26 -22.02
N GLU A 250 -26.22 -5.74 -23.01
CA GLU A 250 -26.87 -6.52 -24.04
C GLU A 250 -26.06 -6.43 -25.34
N PHE A 251 -25.82 -7.58 -25.97
CA PHE A 251 -25.13 -7.63 -27.25
C PHE A 251 -26.13 -7.38 -28.38
N VAL A 252 -25.96 -6.28 -29.11
CA VAL A 252 -26.78 -6.00 -30.28
C VAL A 252 -26.36 -6.92 -31.43
N ALA A 253 -27.25 -7.79 -31.86
CA ALA A 253 -27.06 -8.67 -33.01
C ALA A 253 -27.84 -8.12 -34.22
N LEU A 254 -27.13 -7.74 -35.29
CA LEU A 254 -27.70 -7.23 -36.53
C LEU A 254 -27.71 -8.34 -37.60
N PRO A 255 -28.78 -8.49 -38.39
CA PRO A 255 -28.80 -9.46 -39.48
C PRO A 255 -27.74 -9.12 -40.53
N TYR A 256 -27.01 -10.13 -41.01
CA TYR A 256 -25.96 -9.97 -42.02
C TYR A 256 -26.54 -10.16 -43.44
N LYS A 257 -26.85 -9.04 -44.12
CA LYS A 257 -27.39 -9.02 -45.50
C LYS A 257 -28.69 -9.85 -45.60
N ASP A 258 -28.96 -10.46 -46.76
CA ASP A 258 -30.12 -11.33 -47.02
C ASP A 258 -29.90 -12.80 -46.58
N ALA A 259 -28.83 -13.09 -45.83
CA ALA A 259 -28.53 -14.46 -45.40
C ALA A 259 -29.45 -14.86 -44.24
N LYS A 260 -30.21 -15.94 -44.42
CA LYS A 260 -31.06 -16.51 -43.36
C LYS A 260 -30.19 -17.02 -42.21
N ASP A 261 -30.58 -16.69 -40.98
CA ASP A 261 -29.97 -17.17 -39.73
C ASP A 261 -28.50 -16.78 -39.49
N VAL A 262 -28.01 -15.69 -40.12
CA VAL A 262 -26.68 -15.14 -39.86
C VAL A 262 -26.78 -13.73 -39.27
N TYR A 263 -26.28 -13.58 -38.05
CA TYR A 263 -26.25 -12.31 -37.34
C TYR A 263 -24.80 -11.89 -37.07
N ILE A 264 -24.48 -10.63 -37.30
CA ILE A 264 -23.23 -9.99 -36.89
C ILE A 264 -23.46 -9.19 -35.61
N LEU A 265 -22.47 -9.16 -34.74
CA LEU A 265 -22.45 -8.22 -33.62
C LEU A 265 -22.40 -6.79 -34.18
N GLY A 266 -23.29 -5.93 -33.70
CA GLY A 266 -23.32 -4.49 -33.98
C GLY A 266 -22.16 -3.76 -33.30
N GLY A 267 -22.26 -2.43 -33.20
CA GLY A 267 -21.24 -1.59 -32.58
C GLY A 267 -20.91 -2.06 -31.15
N ILE A 268 -19.65 -2.43 -30.92
CA ILE A 268 -19.13 -2.90 -29.62
C ILE A 268 -18.59 -1.77 -28.76
N ASP A 269 -18.86 -0.51 -29.11
CA ASP A 269 -18.27 0.67 -28.47
C ASP A 269 -18.62 0.75 -26.97
N GLU A 270 -19.85 0.40 -26.59
CA GLU A 270 -20.27 0.34 -25.18
C GLU A 270 -19.55 -0.77 -24.41
N VAL A 271 -19.29 -1.91 -25.04
CA VAL A 271 -18.57 -3.05 -24.46
C VAL A 271 -17.07 -2.76 -24.32
N MET A 272 -16.48 -2.13 -25.33
CA MET A 272 -15.07 -1.69 -25.31
C MET A 272 -14.83 -0.60 -24.26
N THR A 273 -15.79 0.32 -24.10
CA THR A 273 -15.75 1.36 -23.05
C THR A 273 -15.96 0.76 -21.65
N ALA A 274 -16.75 -0.30 -21.54
CA ALA A 274 -16.94 -1.07 -20.30
C ALA A 274 -15.80 -2.06 -20.00
N SER A 275 -14.84 -2.25 -20.91
CA SER A 275 -13.76 -3.22 -20.76
C SER A 275 -12.88 -2.95 -19.53
N LEU A 276 -12.46 -4.04 -18.89
CA LEU A 276 -11.73 -4.08 -17.63
C LEU A 276 -10.50 -3.15 -17.51
N PRO A 277 -9.69 -2.92 -18.57
CA PRO A 277 -8.53 -2.02 -18.46
C PRO A 277 -8.88 -0.59 -18.07
N ASN A 278 -9.99 -0.04 -18.58
CA ASN A 278 -10.44 1.31 -18.28
C ASN A 278 -11.12 1.43 -16.91
N GLN A 279 -11.69 0.35 -16.38
CA GLN A 279 -12.37 0.34 -15.08
C GLN A 279 -11.43 0.07 -13.89
N LEU A 280 -10.31 -0.64 -14.13
CA LEU A 280 -9.36 -1.05 -13.09
C LEU A 280 -8.20 -0.08 -12.87
N GLN A 281 -8.07 0.98 -13.67
CA GLN A 281 -6.96 1.95 -13.55
C GLN A 281 -6.88 2.62 -12.16
N GLY A 282 -7.99 2.67 -11.40
CA GLY A 282 -8.01 3.14 -10.00
C GLY A 282 -7.76 2.06 -8.93
N CYS A 283 -7.81 0.77 -9.28
CA CYS A 283 -7.72 -0.36 -8.33
C CYS A 283 -6.29 -0.91 -8.17
N PHE A 284 -5.39 -0.62 -9.13
CA PHE A 284 -4.01 -1.12 -9.12
C PHE A 284 -3.16 -0.63 -7.93
N GLY A 285 -3.57 0.46 -7.26
CA GLY A 285 -2.79 1.08 -6.18
C GLY A 285 -2.86 0.41 -4.80
N VAL A 286 -3.87 -0.42 -4.50
CA VAL A 286 -4.17 -0.80 -3.11
C VAL A 286 -4.10 -2.30 -2.81
N VAL A 287 -4.46 -3.20 -3.74
CA VAL A 287 -4.40 -4.66 -3.50
C VAL A 287 -4.07 -5.42 -4.79
N GLY A 288 -2.87 -5.20 -5.34
CA GLY A 288 -2.48 -5.68 -6.67
C GLY A 288 -2.47 -7.21 -6.87
N LEU A 289 -2.18 -8.01 -5.85
CA LEU A 289 -1.88 -9.45 -6.05
C LEU A 289 -3.03 -10.43 -5.78
N LYS A 290 -4.00 -10.08 -4.92
CA LYS A 290 -5.11 -10.99 -4.56
C LYS A 290 -6.29 -10.87 -5.54
N VAL A 291 -6.56 -9.67 -6.03
CA VAL A 291 -7.66 -9.40 -6.96
C VAL A 291 -7.33 -9.94 -8.36
N GLU A 292 -6.08 -9.85 -8.79
CA GLU A 292 -5.59 -10.34 -10.09
C GLU A 292 -5.86 -11.85 -10.29
N ARG A 293 -5.52 -12.69 -9.29
CA ARG A 293 -5.77 -14.14 -9.33
C ARG A 293 -7.26 -14.51 -9.29
N ALA A 294 -8.09 -13.69 -8.64
CA ALA A 294 -9.53 -13.93 -8.56
C ALA A 294 -10.25 -13.59 -9.87
N LEU A 295 -9.77 -12.58 -10.61
CA LEU A 295 -10.31 -12.14 -11.89
C LEU A 295 -9.75 -12.89 -13.12
N GLU A 296 -8.66 -13.63 -12.95
CA GLU A 296 -8.05 -14.45 -14.01
C GLU A 296 -8.99 -15.57 -14.52
N LYS A 297 -9.74 -16.22 -13.62
CA LYS A 297 -10.63 -17.33 -13.98
C LYS A 297 -11.86 -16.89 -14.80
N PRO A 298 -12.59 -15.81 -14.42
CA PRO A 298 -13.66 -15.25 -15.26
C PRO A 298 -13.16 -14.74 -16.61
N GLY A 299 -11.99 -14.06 -16.63
CA GLY A 299 -11.39 -13.55 -17.86
C GLY A 299 -11.07 -14.66 -18.87
N GLN A 300 -10.51 -15.77 -18.40
CA GLN A 300 -10.24 -16.95 -19.24
C GLN A 300 -11.51 -17.64 -19.76
N ALA A 301 -12.63 -17.55 -19.03
CA ALA A 301 -13.91 -18.11 -19.48
C ALA A 301 -14.54 -17.27 -20.60
N LEU A 302 -14.47 -15.94 -20.49
CA LEU A 302 -14.90 -15.00 -21.52
C LEU A 302 -14.06 -15.12 -22.80
N ASP A 303 -12.73 -15.24 -22.67
CA ASP A 303 -11.82 -15.43 -23.81
C ASP A 303 -12.14 -16.72 -24.58
N ARG A 304 -12.39 -17.83 -23.88
CA ARG A 304 -12.81 -19.11 -24.51
C ARG A 304 -14.14 -18.99 -25.24
N LEU A 305 -15.11 -18.26 -24.67
CA LEU A 305 -16.40 -18.03 -25.30
C LEU A 305 -16.24 -17.17 -26.57
N GLY A 306 -15.45 -16.09 -26.49
CA GLY A 306 -15.11 -15.23 -27.63
C GLY A 306 -14.42 -16.00 -28.76
N CYS A 307 -13.41 -16.80 -28.45
CA CYS A 307 -12.74 -17.66 -29.43
C CYS A 307 -13.68 -18.71 -30.07
N SER A 308 -14.65 -19.23 -29.31
CA SER A 308 -15.62 -20.20 -29.84
C SER A 308 -16.63 -19.58 -30.82
N LEU A 309 -16.93 -18.28 -30.67
CA LEU A 309 -17.90 -17.54 -31.48
C LEU A 309 -17.28 -16.94 -32.76
N GLN A 310 -15.96 -16.83 -32.85
CA GLN A 310 -15.28 -16.06 -33.91
C GLN A 310 -15.02 -16.83 -35.22
N GLY A 311 -15.19 -18.15 -35.24
CA GLY A 311 -14.98 -18.95 -36.45
C GLY A 311 -13.60 -18.74 -37.11
N SER A 312 -13.55 -18.77 -38.44
CA SER A 312 -12.31 -18.79 -39.25
C SER A 312 -11.66 -17.43 -39.58
N TYR A 313 -12.05 -16.34 -38.90
CA TYR A 313 -11.47 -14.99 -39.11
C TYR A 313 -10.60 -14.55 -37.93
N ALA A 314 -9.66 -15.41 -37.50
CA ALA A 314 -8.82 -15.17 -36.33
C ALA A 314 -7.64 -14.22 -36.62
N PHE A 315 -7.50 -13.17 -35.80
CA PHE A 315 -6.24 -12.46 -35.60
C PHE A 315 -5.25 -13.41 -34.91
N ARG A 316 -4.08 -13.64 -35.52
CA ARG A 316 -3.03 -14.49 -34.92
C ARG A 316 -2.28 -13.67 -33.88
N GLU A 317 -2.54 -13.99 -32.62
CA GLU A 317 -1.75 -13.56 -31.47
C GLU A 317 -0.25 -13.81 -31.75
N GLN A 318 0.56 -12.76 -31.77
CA GLN A 318 2.03 -12.85 -32.00
C GLN A 318 2.79 -13.32 -30.76
N LEU A 319 2.14 -13.35 -29.61
CA LEU A 319 2.70 -13.97 -28.41
C LEU A 319 2.48 -15.47 -28.52
N SER A 320 3.56 -16.20 -28.81
CA SER A 320 3.53 -17.64 -28.66
C SER A 320 3.17 -17.92 -27.20
N ARG A 321 1.99 -18.53 -26.94
CA ARG A 321 1.58 -19.06 -25.63
C ARG A 321 2.45 -20.26 -25.21
N HIS A 322 3.69 -20.32 -25.68
CA HIS A 322 4.61 -21.39 -25.38
C HIS A 322 4.91 -21.30 -23.89
N ARG A 323 4.37 -22.26 -23.15
CA ARG A 323 4.62 -22.38 -21.74
C ARG A 323 5.86 -23.24 -21.59
N ALA A 324 6.97 -22.61 -21.23
CA ALA A 324 8.23 -23.33 -21.11
C ALA A 324 8.20 -24.44 -20.05
N VAL A 325 7.39 -24.25 -19.00
CA VAL A 325 7.21 -25.21 -17.90
C VAL A 325 5.73 -25.52 -17.73
N MET A 326 5.32 -26.75 -18.07
CA MET A 326 3.92 -27.17 -18.09
C MET A 326 3.66 -28.34 -17.13
N ASN A 327 2.71 -28.15 -16.21
CA ASN A 327 2.18 -29.21 -15.38
C ASN A 327 1.32 -30.17 -16.22
N LEU A 328 1.42 -31.47 -15.94
CA LEU A 328 0.60 -32.49 -16.57
C LEU A 328 0.05 -33.43 -15.50
N PHE A 329 -1.28 -33.55 -15.44
CA PHE A 329 -1.99 -34.24 -14.34
C PHE A 329 -1.61 -33.68 -12.96
N ASP A 330 -1.23 -34.56 -12.02
CA ASP A 330 -0.74 -34.25 -10.67
C ASP A 330 0.77 -33.99 -10.63
N LYS A 331 1.46 -34.03 -11.77
CA LYS A 331 2.91 -33.90 -11.89
C LYS A 331 3.31 -32.50 -12.34
N LYS A 332 4.31 -31.94 -11.66
CA LYS A 332 4.91 -30.64 -11.96
C LYS A 332 6.41 -30.81 -12.17
N PRO A 333 7.03 -30.12 -13.14
CA PRO A 333 8.48 -30.07 -13.22
C PRO A 333 9.09 -29.43 -11.97
N GLU A 334 10.13 -30.04 -11.44
CA GLU A 334 10.89 -29.56 -10.28
C GLU A 334 12.20 -28.92 -10.76
N ILE A 335 12.25 -27.59 -10.72
CA ILE A 335 13.34 -26.80 -11.28
C ILE A 335 13.88 -25.85 -10.19
N PRO A 336 15.15 -25.99 -9.79
CA PRO A 336 15.82 -25.07 -8.89
C PRO A 336 15.98 -23.66 -9.49
N PRO A 337 16.08 -22.59 -8.67
CA PRO A 337 16.19 -21.22 -9.16
C PRO A 337 17.47 -20.96 -9.98
N ASN A 338 18.53 -21.74 -9.77
CA ASN A 338 19.82 -21.58 -10.47
C ASN A 338 19.90 -22.32 -11.81
N VAL A 339 18.77 -22.82 -12.31
CA VAL A 339 18.68 -23.47 -13.63
C VAL A 339 18.23 -22.46 -14.67
N TYR A 340 18.84 -22.53 -15.84
CA TYR A 340 18.38 -21.80 -17.02
C TYR A 340 17.46 -22.69 -17.85
N VAL A 341 16.25 -22.20 -18.13
CA VAL A 341 15.31 -22.83 -19.05
C VAL A 341 15.01 -21.81 -20.14
N ALA A 342 15.42 -22.12 -21.36
CA ALA A 342 15.18 -21.23 -22.49
C ALA A 342 13.66 -21.00 -22.71
N PRO A 343 13.24 -19.79 -23.12
CA PRO A 343 11.82 -19.48 -23.32
C PRO A 343 11.10 -20.37 -24.34
N SER A 344 11.83 -20.96 -25.29
CA SER A 344 11.30 -21.86 -26.32
C SER A 344 11.46 -23.35 -25.99
N ALA A 345 12.02 -23.69 -24.82
CA ALA A 345 12.13 -25.08 -24.37
C ALA A 345 10.83 -25.50 -23.67
N GLY A 346 10.43 -26.77 -23.81
CA GLY A 346 9.22 -27.32 -23.18
C GLY A 346 9.54 -28.41 -22.17
N LEU A 347 9.30 -28.15 -20.88
CA LEU A 347 9.39 -29.12 -19.79
C LEU A 347 7.98 -29.51 -19.33
N ILE A 348 7.63 -30.78 -19.47
CA ILE A 348 6.25 -31.24 -19.32
C ILE A 348 6.19 -32.46 -18.39
N GLY A 349 5.37 -32.39 -17.34
CA GLY A 349 5.07 -33.53 -16.46
C GLY A 349 6.12 -33.79 -15.36
N ASP A 350 6.45 -35.05 -15.11
CA ASP A 350 7.36 -35.50 -14.04
C ASP A 350 8.83 -35.36 -14.49
N VAL A 351 9.34 -34.12 -14.43
CA VAL A 351 10.71 -33.77 -14.81
C VAL A 351 11.42 -33.13 -13.61
N THR A 352 12.50 -33.73 -13.14
CA THR A 352 13.35 -33.15 -12.08
C THR A 352 14.67 -32.68 -12.69
N VAL A 353 15.06 -31.43 -12.43
CA VAL A 353 16.32 -30.84 -12.92
C VAL A 353 17.24 -30.50 -11.76
N GLY A 354 18.52 -30.88 -11.85
CA GLY A 354 19.52 -30.54 -10.85
C GLY A 354 20.00 -29.08 -10.94
N PRO A 355 20.54 -28.50 -9.85
CA PRO A 355 21.08 -27.15 -9.85
C PRO A 355 22.23 -26.96 -10.85
N LEU A 356 22.38 -25.71 -11.34
CA LEU A 356 23.40 -25.29 -12.32
C LEU A 356 23.30 -25.94 -13.70
N SER A 357 22.26 -26.74 -13.93
CA SER A 357 21.94 -27.31 -15.24
C SER A 357 21.29 -26.27 -16.16
N SER A 358 21.33 -26.53 -17.46
CA SER A 358 20.79 -25.63 -18.49
C SER A 358 20.02 -26.39 -19.57
N ILE A 359 18.89 -25.83 -19.98
CA ILE A 359 18.02 -26.37 -21.02
C ILE A 359 17.88 -25.31 -22.11
N TRP A 360 18.40 -25.63 -23.28
CA TRP A 360 18.60 -24.70 -24.39
C TRP A 360 17.43 -24.71 -25.38
N TYR A 361 17.45 -23.79 -26.34
CA TYR A 361 16.30 -23.39 -27.12
C TYR A 361 15.70 -24.55 -27.94
N GLY A 362 14.37 -24.64 -27.98
CA GLY A 362 13.66 -25.69 -28.72
C GLY A 362 13.77 -27.10 -28.14
N SER A 363 14.42 -27.28 -26.99
CA SER A 363 14.50 -28.58 -26.32
C SER A 363 13.15 -29.00 -25.75
N VAL A 364 12.79 -30.28 -25.89
CA VAL A 364 11.51 -30.81 -25.40
C VAL A 364 11.76 -31.98 -24.45
N LEU A 365 11.40 -31.78 -23.19
CA LEU A 365 11.50 -32.77 -22.11
C LEU A 365 10.09 -33.16 -21.69
N ARG A 366 9.66 -34.35 -22.06
CA ARG A 366 8.29 -34.82 -21.80
C ARG A 366 8.29 -36.05 -20.89
N GLY A 367 8.10 -35.81 -19.59
CA GLY A 367 7.92 -36.81 -18.55
C GLY A 367 6.45 -37.11 -18.30
N ASP A 368 5.70 -37.40 -19.37
CA ASP A 368 4.25 -37.62 -19.30
C ASP A 368 3.85 -39.05 -18.95
N VAL A 369 4.63 -40.01 -19.44
CA VAL A 369 4.39 -41.44 -19.24
C VAL A 369 5.22 -41.98 -18.07
N ASN A 370 6.39 -41.41 -17.81
CA ASN A 370 7.33 -41.80 -16.76
C ASN A 370 8.22 -40.61 -16.37
N LYS A 371 9.09 -40.80 -15.38
CA LYS A 371 9.95 -39.74 -14.84
C LYS A 371 11.19 -39.46 -15.72
N ILE A 372 11.52 -38.18 -15.86
CA ILE A 372 12.82 -37.70 -16.36
C ILE A 372 13.60 -37.09 -15.19
N THR A 373 14.85 -37.51 -15.00
CA THR A 373 15.75 -36.93 -13.99
C THR A 373 17.02 -36.43 -14.64
N ILE A 374 17.37 -35.18 -14.39
CA ILE A 374 18.60 -34.53 -14.86
C ILE A 374 19.43 -34.16 -13.64
N GLY A 375 20.71 -34.54 -13.65
CA GLY A 375 21.69 -34.22 -12.61
C GLY A 375 22.10 -32.75 -12.61
N ARG A 376 23.16 -32.46 -11.86
CA ARG A 376 23.73 -31.13 -11.64
C ARG A 376 24.71 -30.76 -12.75
N GLU A 377 24.82 -29.46 -13.06
CA GLU A 377 25.77 -28.95 -14.06
C GLU A 377 25.66 -29.65 -15.44
N THR A 378 24.46 -30.15 -15.76
CA THR A 378 24.19 -30.88 -17.00
C THR A 378 23.54 -29.93 -18.01
N ASN A 379 24.00 -29.97 -19.26
CA ASN A 379 23.48 -29.12 -20.32
C ASN A 379 22.74 -29.94 -21.38
N ILE A 380 21.52 -29.51 -21.69
CA ILE A 380 20.65 -30.08 -22.72
C ILE A 380 20.56 -29.07 -23.85
N GLN A 381 21.34 -29.27 -24.91
CA GLN A 381 21.54 -28.30 -25.99
C GLN A 381 20.34 -28.23 -26.96
N ASP A 382 20.36 -27.26 -27.86
CA ASP A 382 19.19 -26.85 -28.65
C ASP A 382 18.52 -27.99 -29.42
N ASN A 383 17.19 -27.95 -29.50
CA ASN A 383 16.35 -28.94 -30.19
C ASN A 383 16.51 -30.39 -29.71
N THR A 384 17.08 -30.62 -28.52
CA THR A 384 17.17 -31.96 -27.95
C THR A 384 15.79 -32.45 -27.50
N VAL A 385 15.45 -33.69 -27.85
CA VAL A 385 14.19 -34.32 -27.44
C VAL A 385 14.49 -35.40 -26.40
N ILE A 386 13.91 -35.26 -25.22
CA ILE A 386 13.99 -36.23 -24.13
C ILE A 386 12.60 -36.76 -23.86
N HIS A 387 12.43 -38.06 -24.12
CA HIS A 387 11.16 -38.76 -23.93
C HIS A 387 11.36 -40.06 -23.16
N VAL A 388 10.25 -40.65 -22.76
CA VAL A 388 10.20 -41.82 -21.87
C VAL A 388 9.19 -42.83 -22.41
N SER A 389 9.46 -44.11 -22.15
CA SER A 389 8.58 -45.21 -22.58
C SER A 389 7.70 -45.71 -21.44
N LYS A 390 6.45 -46.12 -21.76
CA LYS A 390 5.52 -46.72 -20.79
C LYS A 390 5.98 -48.10 -20.36
N ALA A 391 6.47 -48.86 -21.33
CA ALA A 391 7.02 -50.20 -21.19
C ALA A 391 7.81 -50.50 -22.46
N ASN A 392 9.00 -51.08 -22.32
CA ASN A 392 9.74 -51.57 -23.48
C ASN A 392 9.09 -52.85 -24.03
N LEU A 393 9.57 -53.35 -25.18
CA LEU A 393 9.12 -54.65 -25.73
C LEU A 393 9.21 -55.82 -24.73
N GLY A 394 10.04 -55.69 -23.68
CA GLY A 394 10.17 -56.67 -22.58
C GLY A 394 9.35 -56.37 -21.32
N GLY A 395 8.44 -55.39 -21.33
CA GLY A 395 7.56 -55.07 -20.20
C GLY A 395 8.18 -54.23 -19.06
N ALA A 396 9.47 -53.89 -19.14
CA ALA A 396 10.13 -53.05 -18.14
C ALA A 396 9.79 -51.56 -18.33
N VAL A 397 9.44 -50.89 -17.24
CA VAL A 397 9.18 -49.44 -17.17
C VAL A 397 10.53 -48.75 -16.94
N LEU A 398 11.04 -48.05 -17.95
CA LEU A 398 12.36 -47.40 -17.86
C LEU A 398 12.22 -45.87 -17.83
N PRO A 399 12.71 -45.19 -16.78
CA PRO A 399 12.83 -43.73 -16.77
C PRO A 399 14.02 -43.28 -17.62
N THR A 400 14.04 -41.99 -17.97
CA THR A 400 15.25 -41.37 -18.54
C THR A 400 16.02 -40.68 -17.43
N ILE A 401 17.23 -41.18 -17.15
CA ILE A 401 18.09 -40.67 -16.07
C ILE A 401 19.37 -40.14 -16.70
N ILE A 402 19.67 -38.88 -16.43
CA ILE A 402 20.88 -38.19 -16.88
C ILE A 402 21.64 -37.76 -15.62
N GLY A 403 22.90 -38.18 -15.52
CA GLY A 403 23.79 -37.88 -14.39
C GLY A 403 24.27 -36.44 -14.34
N ASP A 404 25.32 -36.22 -13.55
CA ASP A 404 25.93 -34.92 -13.32
C ASP A 404 27.00 -34.60 -14.37
N ARG A 405 27.18 -33.33 -14.72
CA ARG A 405 28.19 -32.86 -15.70
C ARG A 405 28.09 -33.60 -17.04
N VAL A 406 26.86 -33.85 -17.50
CA VAL A 406 26.61 -34.46 -18.80
C VAL A 406 26.39 -33.37 -19.85
N THR A 407 26.98 -33.56 -21.02
CA THR A 407 26.74 -32.70 -22.19
C THR A 407 25.90 -33.46 -23.20
N VAL A 408 24.66 -33.02 -23.41
CA VAL A 408 23.78 -33.57 -24.44
C VAL A 408 23.76 -32.62 -25.63
N GLY A 409 24.33 -33.08 -26.73
CA GLY A 409 24.54 -32.32 -27.96
C GLY A 409 23.24 -31.88 -28.64
N HIS A 410 23.32 -30.79 -29.40
CA HIS A 410 22.20 -30.25 -30.18
C HIS A 410 21.48 -31.34 -31.00
N ALA A 411 20.14 -31.27 -31.04
CA ALA A 411 19.28 -32.19 -31.79
C ALA A 411 19.46 -33.68 -31.43
N ALA A 412 20.00 -34.00 -30.24
CA ALA A 412 20.04 -35.37 -29.76
C ALA A 412 18.63 -35.86 -29.39
N THR A 413 18.41 -37.18 -29.50
CA THR A 413 17.17 -37.83 -29.08
C THR A 413 17.46 -38.85 -28.00
N LEU A 414 16.93 -38.64 -26.80
CA LEU A 414 17.07 -39.53 -25.66
C LEU A 414 15.72 -40.17 -25.34
N HIS A 415 15.66 -41.50 -25.36
CA HIS A 415 14.41 -42.23 -25.14
C HIS A 415 14.61 -43.38 -24.15
N ALA A 416 14.01 -43.24 -22.96
CA ALA A 416 14.02 -44.22 -21.86
C ALA A 416 15.41 -44.84 -21.56
N CYS A 417 16.43 -43.98 -21.47
CA CYS A 417 17.84 -44.39 -21.36
C CYS A 417 18.50 -43.88 -20.07
N THR A 418 19.63 -44.47 -19.71
CA THR A 418 20.47 -44.01 -18.59
C THR A 418 21.78 -43.46 -19.12
N ILE A 419 22.08 -42.20 -18.83
CA ILE A 419 23.37 -41.57 -19.09
C ILE A 419 24.01 -41.25 -17.75
N GLU A 420 25.13 -41.89 -17.45
CA GLU A 420 25.89 -41.65 -16.22
C GLU A 420 26.69 -40.34 -16.31
N SER A 421 27.17 -39.89 -15.15
CA SER A 421 27.89 -38.61 -15.02
C SER A 421 29.12 -38.52 -15.91
N GLU A 422 29.51 -37.29 -16.27
CA GLU A 422 30.72 -37.00 -17.07
C GLU A 422 30.72 -37.68 -18.44
N SER A 423 29.54 -37.92 -19.01
CA SER A 423 29.38 -38.49 -20.35
C SER A 423 29.02 -37.40 -21.36
N LEU A 424 29.31 -37.65 -22.64
CA LEU A 424 28.96 -36.75 -23.73
C LEU A 424 28.13 -37.48 -24.79
N VAL A 425 26.95 -36.93 -25.08
CA VAL A 425 26.12 -37.36 -26.21
C VAL A 425 26.33 -36.38 -27.34
N GLY A 426 26.88 -36.84 -28.46
CA GLY A 426 27.17 -36.02 -29.61
C GLY A 426 25.90 -35.43 -30.25
N MET A 427 26.09 -34.36 -31.02
CA MET A 427 25.00 -33.68 -31.72
C MET A 427 24.29 -34.65 -32.69
N GLY A 428 22.97 -34.63 -32.71
CA GLY A 428 22.15 -35.51 -33.55
C GLY A 428 22.22 -37.00 -33.18
N ALA A 429 22.87 -37.36 -32.08
CA ALA A 429 22.92 -38.76 -31.65
C ALA A 429 21.56 -39.20 -31.07
N THR A 430 21.24 -40.48 -31.26
CA THR A 430 20.01 -41.10 -30.76
C THR A 430 20.35 -42.21 -29.77
N VAL A 431 19.82 -42.13 -28.55
CA VAL A 431 19.99 -43.16 -27.52
C VAL A 431 18.62 -43.77 -27.22
N LEU A 432 18.48 -45.06 -27.54
CA LEU A 432 17.20 -45.76 -27.49
C LEU A 432 16.96 -46.51 -26.17
N ASP A 433 15.78 -47.10 -26.08
CA ASP A 433 15.22 -47.78 -24.90
C ASP A 433 16.20 -48.70 -24.16
N GLY A 434 16.44 -48.43 -22.89
CA GLY A 434 17.28 -49.26 -22.03
C GLY A 434 18.77 -49.22 -22.36
N ALA A 435 19.20 -48.35 -23.28
CA ALA A 435 20.61 -48.11 -23.48
C ALA A 435 21.21 -47.42 -22.24
N LYS A 436 22.45 -47.81 -21.92
CA LYS A 436 23.22 -47.27 -20.81
C LYS A 436 24.53 -46.68 -21.33
N VAL A 437 24.71 -45.38 -21.18
CA VAL A 437 25.97 -44.69 -21.44
C VAL A 437 26.69 -44.53 -20.11
N SER A 438 27.80 -45.25 -19.93
CA SER A 438 28.49 -45.30 -18.65
C SER A 438 29.42 -44.09 -18.45
N THR A 439 29.86 -43.85 -17.21
CA THR A 439 30.67 -42.67 -16.85
C THR A 439 31.87 -42.45 -17.77
N GLY A 440 32.07 -41.22 -18.24
CA GLY A 440 33.19 -40.87 -19.10
C GLY A 440 33.07 -41.35 -20.55
N ALA A 441 31.94 -41.98 -20.93
CA ALA A 441 31.74 -42.45 -22.29
C ALA A 441 31.26 -41.34 -23.24
N ILE A 442 31.60 -41.49 -24.52
CA ILE A 442 31.24 -40.53 -25.56
C ILE A 442 30.46 -41.25 -26.67
N VAL A 443 29.27 -40.73 -26.97
CA VAL A 443 28.51 -41.10 -28.17
C VAL A 443 28.84 -40.08 -29.25
N ALA A 444 29.40 -40.52 -30.37
CA ALA A 444 29.77 -39.64 -31.48
C ALA A 444 28.52 -38.98 -32.10
N ALA A 445 28.73 -37.83 -32.76
CA ALA A 445 27.66 -37.13 -33.45
C ALA A 445 26.98 -38.01 -34.50
N GLY A 446 25.64 -37.94 -34.57
CA GLY A 446 24.81 -38.74 -35.48
C GLY A 446 24.78 -40.25 -35.20
N ALA A 447 25.38 -40.72 -34.10
CA ALA A 447 25.39 -42.14 -33.77
C ALA A 447 24.04 -42.60 -33.20
N VAL A 448 23.67 -43.86 -33.46
CA VAL A 448 22.42 -44.46 -32.98
C VAL A 448 22.73 -45.62 -32.06
N VAL A 449 22.60 -45.41 -30.75
CA VAL A 449 22.75 -46.45 -29.73
C VAL A 449 21.45 -47.26 -29.66
N THR A 450 21.55 -48.52 -30.07
CA THR A 450 20.41 -49.44 -30.14
C THR A 450 19.86 -49.81 -28.76
N PRO A 451 18.59 -50.26 -28.65
CA PRO A 451 17.99 -50.61 -27.36
C PRO A 451 18.83 -51.63 -26.58
N ASN A 452 18.85 -51.49 -25.25
CA ASN A 452 19.60 -52.33 -24.29
C ASN A 452 21.13 -52.40 -24.52
N THR A 453 21.69 -51.50 -25.32
CA THR A 453 23.14 -51.44 -25.56
C THR A 453 23.82 -50.74 -24.38
N VAL A 454 24.89 -51.33 -23.86
CA VAL A 454 25.73 -50.70 -22.84
C VAL A 454 26.98 -50.17 -23.52
N VAL A 455 27.18 -48.85 -23.46
CA VAL A 455 28.42 -48.18 -23.82
C VAL A 455 29.32 -48.19 -22.57
N PRO A 456 30.45 -48.92 -22.60
CA PRO A 456 31.34 -49.03 -21.45
C PRO A 456 31.99 -47.68 -21.06
N PRO A 457 32.46 -47.55 -19.80
CA PRO A 457 33.09 -46.33 -19.31
C PRO A 457 34.32 -45.94 -20.13
N GLY A 458 34.46 -44.65 -20.45
CA GLY A 458 35.65 -44.14 -21.15
C GLY A 458 35.81 -44.61 -22.60
N GLU A 459 34.76 -45.12 -23.23
CA GLU A 459 34.76 -45.52 -24.64
C GLU A 459 34.01 -44.53 -25.53
N LEU A 460 34.50 -44.38 -26.77
CA LEU A 460 33.87 -43.59 -27.81
C LEU A 460 33.17 -44.52 -28.81
N TRP A 461 31.86 -44.36 -28.95
CA TRP A 461 31.01 -45.17 -29.81
C TRP A 461 30.39 -44.33 -30.91
N GLY A 462 30.39 -44.81 -32.16
CA GLY A 462 29.89 -44.06 -33.30
C GLY A 462 29.28 -44.93 -34.40
N GLY A 463 28.53 -44.29 -35.30
CA GLY A 463 27.84 -44.94 -36.42
C GLY A 463 26.36 -45.25 -36.15
N ASN A 464 25.70 -45.79 -37.16
CA ASN A 464 24.29 -46.21 -37.10
C ASN A 464 24.18 -47.64 -37.68
N PRO A 465 24.13 -48.69 -36.84
CA PRO A 465 24.12 -48.67 -35.38
C PRO A 465 25.49 -48.31 -34.78
N ALA A 466 25.49 -47.73 -33.58
CA ALA A 466 26.69 -47.31 -32.88
C ALA A 466 27.55 -48.53 -32.50
N LYS A 467 28.85 -48.45 -32.79
CA LYS A 467 29.86 -49.45 -32.42
C LYS A 467 31.05 -48.78 -31.77
N PHE A 468 31.79 -49.55 -30.98
CA PHE A 468 33.07 -49.12 -30.43
C PHE A 468 34.00 -48.64 -31.56
N MET A 469 34.53 -47.43 -31.40
CA MET A 469 35.54 -46.87 -32.31
C MET A 469 36.91 -46.90 -31.65
N ARG A 470 37.01 -46.30 -30.46
CA ARG A 470 38.26 -46.17 -29.69
C ARG A 470 37.97 -45.80 -28.24
N ALA A 471 38.99 -45.87 -27.39
CA ALA A 471 38.94 -45.26 -26.06
C ALA A 471 38.94 -43.72 -26.15
N VAL A 472 38.31 -43.08 -25.16
CA VAL A 472 38.27 -41.63 -24.98
C VAL A 472 39.64 -41.14 -24.51
N THR A 473 40.15 -40.08 -25.13
CA THR A 473 41.44 -39.49 -24.74
C THR A 473 41.32 -38.65 -23.48
N ASP A 474 42.43 -38.37 -22.80
CA ASP A 474 42.39 -37.57 -21.58
C ASP A 474 42.02 -36.10 -21.85
N GLU A 475 42.35 -35.58 -23.04
CA GLU A 475 41.90 -34.27 -23.51
C GLU A 475 40.36 -34.23 -23.63
N GLU A 476 39.75 -35.28 -24.19
CA GLU A 476 38.29 -35.38 -24.32
C GLU A 476 37.59 -35.47 -22.96
N LYS A 477 38.17 -36.18 -21.98
CA LYS A 477 37.64 -36.21 -20.60
C LYS A 477 37.70 -34.83 -19.95
N SER A 478 38.81 -34.12 -20.12
CA SER A 478 38.97 -32.76 -19.59
C SER A 478 37.99 -31.78 -20.26
N PHE A 479 37.77 -31.94 -21.57
CA PHE A 479 36.81 -31.15 -22.33
C PHE A 479 35.37 -31.31 -21.84
N ILE A 480 34.94 -32.52 -21.45
CA ILE A 480 33.58 -32.74 -20.90
C ILE A 480 33.38 -31.93 -19.62
N THR A 481 34.38 -31.95 -18.74
CA THR A 481 34.34 -31.22 -17.47
C THR A 481 34.34 -29.71 -17.69
N GLU A 482 35.20 -29.23 -18.60
CA GLU A 482 35.27 -27.81 -18.95
C GLU A 482 33.98 -27.33 -19.62
N SER A 483 33.42 -28.13 -20.53
CA SER A 483 32.17 -27.86 -21.22
C SER A 483 31.01 -27.65 -20.24
N ALA A 484 30.87 -28.52 -19.22
CA ALA A 484 29.86 -28.35 -18.19
C ALA A 484 29.96 -27.00 -17.47
N SER A 485 31.17 -26.59 -17.05
CA SER A 485 31.41 -25.30 -16.41
C SER A 485 31.14 -24.11 -17.35
N ASN A 486 31.59 -24.20 -18.61
CA ASN A 486 31.39 -23.14 -19.60
C ASN A 486 29.90 -22.92 -19.90
N TYR A 487 29.12 -24.00 -20.06
CA TYR A 487 27.68 -23.90 -20.26
C TYR A 487 26.94 -23.38 -19.02
N SER A 488 27.40 -23.70 -17.80
CA SER A 488 26.83 -23.12 -16.58
C SER A 488 27.00 -21.59 -16.52
N ARG A 489 28.17 -21.07 -16.92
CA ARG A 489 28.42 -19.62 -17.01
C ARG A 489 27.58 -18.96 -18.10
N LEU A 490 27.51 -19.58 -19.27
CA LEU A 490 26.71 -19.07 -20.40
C LEU A 490 25.22 -19.05 -20.03
N ALA A 491 24.74 -20.10 -19.36
CA ALA A 491 23.37 -20.18 -18.86
C ALA A 491 23.03 -19.06 -17.88
N ALA A 492 23.96 -18.65 -17.01
CA ALA A 492 23.75 -17.53 -16.10
C ALA A 492 23.55 -16.20 -16.86
N MET A 493 24.35 -15.93 -17.89
CA MET A 493 24.22 -14.74 -18.73
C MET A 493 22.89 -14.72 -19.51
N HIS A 494 22.51 -15.85 -20.12
CA HIS A 494 21.23 -15.96 -20.82
C HIS A 494 20.02 -15.84 -19.88
N LYS A 495 20.14 -16.35 -18.65
CA LYS A 495 19.10 -16.20 -17.62
C LYS A 495 18.90 -14.73 -17.26
N GLU A 496 19.99 -14.00 -17.04
CA GLU A 496 19.93 -12.57 -16.73
C GLU A 496 19.25 -11.78 -17.86
N GLU A 497 19.58 -12.06 -19.11
CA GLU A 497 18.93 -11.44 -20.28
C GLU A 497 17.45 -11.84 -20.41
N ALA A 498 17.09 -13.09 -20.15
CA ALA A 498 15.72 -13.58 -20.25
C ALA A 498 14.80 -13.04 -19.14
N ASP A 499 15.34 -12.73 -17.96
CA ASP A 499 14.60 -12.23 -16.80
C ASP A 499 14.40 -10.70 -16.81
N LYS A 500 14.91 -9.98 -17.83
CA LYS A 500 14.78 -8.52 -17.92
C LYS A 500 13.32 -8.08 -18.10
N PRO A 501 12.86 -7.03 -17.38
CA PRO A 501 11.54 -6.46 -17.62
C PRO A 501 11.49 -5.74 -18.97
N LEU A 502 10.29 -5.64 -19.55
CA LEU A 502 10.06 -5.04 -20.88
C LEU A 502 10.63 -3.62 -21.01
N GLU A 503 10.53 -2.82 -19.95
CA GLU A 503 11.06 -1.45 -19.90
C GLU A 503 12.60 -1.43 -20.04
N GLN A 504 13.29 -2.37 -19.38
CA GLN A 504 14.74 -2.48 -19.46
C GLN A 504 15.17 -2.96 -20.84
N ILE A 505 14.43 -3.89 -21.45
CA ILE A 505 14.68 -4.35 -22.83
C ILE A 505 14.53 -3.17 -23.80
N ALA A 506 13.46 -2.38 -23.68
CA ALA A 506 13.24 -1.20 -24.51
C ALA A 506 14.36 -0.17 -24.35
N LYS A 507 14.81 0.05 -23.10
CA LYS A 507 15.95 0.92 -22.81
C LYS A 507 17.25 0.40 -23.43
N ASP A 508 17.55 -0.89 -23.29
CA ASP A 508 18.75 -1.50 -23.86
C ASP A 508 18.78 -1.38 -25.39
N VAL A 509 17.61 -1.49 -26.04
CA VAL A 509 17.45 -1.27 -27.49
C VAL A 509 17.74 0.19 -27.87
N ILE A 510 17.21 1.15 -27.11
CA ILE A 510 17.50 2.58 -27.32
C ILE A 510 18.99 2.86 -27.11
N ASP A 511 19.58 2.37 -26.00
CA ASP A 511 20.99 2.55 -25.67
C ASP A 511 21.92 1.87 -26.69
N ALA A 512 21.49 0.78 -27.34
CA ALA A 512 22.21 0.14 -28.42
C ALA A 512 22.13 0.95 -29.73
N SER A 513 20.95 1.50 -30.05
CA SER A 513 20.76 2.39 -31.21
C SER A 513 21.61 3.66 -31.06
N ASP A 514 21.55 4.29 -29.89
CA ASP A 514 22.37 5.45 -29.52
C ASP A 514 23.86 5.15 -29.64
N ARG A 515 24.32 3.98 -29.18
CA ARG A 515 25.73 3.57 -29.31
C ARG A 515 26.15 3.35 -30.76
N ALA A 516 25.26 2.85 -31.61
CA ALA A 516 25.53 2.64 -33.03
C ALA A 516 25.61 3.96 -33.82
N GLU A 517 24.89 4.99 -33.37
CA GLU A 517 24.86 6.32 -34.01
C GLU A 517 25.93 7.29 -33.49
N ARG A 518 26.55 7.02 -32.33
CA ARG A 518 27.62 7.86 -31.75
C ARG A 518 28.95 7.64 -32.46
N SER A 519 29.60 8.74 -32.86
CA SER A 519 30.97 8.69 -33.40
C SER A 519 32.00 8.38 -32.32
N ASP A 520 33.13 7.78 -32.71
CA ASP A 520 34.24 7.45 -31.79
C ASP A 520 34.78 8.68 -31.05
N ASP A 521 34.72 9.86 -31.67
CA ASP A 521 35.10 11.14 -31.06
C ASP A 521 34.18 11.54 -29.90
N TYR A 522 32.87 11.26 -29.99
CA TYR A 522 31.89 11.56 -28.94
C TYR A 522 32.06 10.65 -27.71
N ASN A 523 32.33 9.36 -27.93
CA ASN A 523 32.60 8.40 -26.85
C ASN A 523 33.91 8.71 -26.10
N SER A 524 34.92 9.20 -26.83
CA SER A 524 36.20 9.65 -26.28
C SER A 524 36.07 10.89 -25.39
N ALA A 525 35.22 11.85 -25.77
CA ALA A 525 34.94 13.06 -24.99
C ALA A 525 34.20 12.80 -23.66
N LEU A 526 33.45 11.69 -23.58
CA LEU A 526 32.73 11.24 -22.37
C LEU A 526 33.55 10.30 -21.47
N GLY A 527 34.79 9.94 -21.87
CA GLY A 527 35.67 9.08 -21.07
C GLY A 527 35.20 7.63 -20.94
N ILE A 528 34.30 7.17 -21.82
CA ILE A 528 33.79 5.80 -21.81
C ILE A 528 34.77 4.93 -22.59
N ALA A 529 35.70 4.28 -21.89
CA ALA A 529 36.61 3.31 -22.51
C ALA A 529 35.82 2.10 -23.03
N GLN A 530 36.01 1.75 -24.31
CA GLN A 530 35.49 0.51 -24.87
C GLN A 530 36.05 -0.67 -24.04
N ARG A 531 35.16 -1.42 -23.37
CA ARG A 531 35.52 -2.74 -22.84
C ARG A 531 35.63 -3.67 -24.03
N ASN A 532 36.87 -3.96 -24.43
CA ASN A 532 37.20 -5.04 -25.36
C ASN A 532 36.81 -6.41 -24.79
#